data_AF-A0AAP5GYJ2-F1
#
_entry.id   AF-A0AAP5GYJ2-F1
#
_cell.length_a   1.000
_cell.length_b   1.000
_cell.length_c   1.000
_cell.angle_alpha   90.00
_cell.angle_beta   90.00
_cell.angle_gamma   90.00
#
_symmetry.space_group_name_H-M   'P 1'
#
loop_
_entity.id
_entity.type
_entity.pdbx_description
1 polymer ?
#
loop_
_entity_poly.entity_id
_entity_poly.type
_entity_poly.pdbx_seq_one_letter_code
_entity_poly.pdbx_strand_id
1 'polypeptide(L)'
;MEVLTSELGWRGLGFVDGFDMGKTSNTVIQYALNIYCHVVDEKLGIQAVKRVLRESRLDYTQVKIASRAMNCDTAYVLQYSAKKDSVFYV
;
A
#
# COMPACT_ATOMS: atom_id res chain seq x y z
N MET A 1 8.57 -0.78 -7.42
CA MET A 1 8.53 -0.35 -6.00
C MET A 1 9.48 0.79 -5.72
N GLU A 2 10.68 0.81 -6.29
CA GLU A 2 11.58 1.97 -6.24
C GLU A 2 10.90 3.29 -6.63
N VAL A 3 10.09 3.32 -7.70
CA VAL A 3 9.32 4.51 -8.10
C VAL A 3 8.38 5.01 -6.99
N LEU A 4 7.72 4.10 -6.27
CA LEU A 4 6.84 4.45 -5.14
C LEU A 4 7.64 5.03 -3.97
N THR A 5 8.77 4.41 -3.63
CA THR A 5 9.68 4.91 -2.60
C THR A 5 10.21 6.30 -2.95
N SER A 6 10.66 6.48 -4.18
CA SER A 6 11.14 7.76 -4.69
C SER A 6 10.04 8.81 -4.63
N GLU A 7 8.82 8.53 -5.09
CA GLU A 7 7.72 9.50 -5.05
C GLU A 7 7.39 9.95 -3.62
N LEU A 8 7.30 9.00 -2.68
CA LEU A 8 7.04 9.33 -1.28
C LEU A 8 8.18 10.13 -0.66
N GLY A 9 9.43 9.76 -0.96
CA GLY A 9 10.62 10.46 -0.49
C GLY A 9 10.72 11.89 -1.03
N TRP A 10 10.56 12.07 -2.35
CA TRP A 10 10.60 13.39 -3.01
C TRP A 10 9.54 14.35 -2.47
N ARG A 11 8.39 13.83 -2.02
CA ARG A 11 7.31 14.64 -1.41
C ARG A 11 7.46 14.83 0.09
N GLY A 12 8.44 14.19 0.74
CA GLY A 12 8.57 14.18 2.19
C GLY A 12 7.41 13.46 2.90
N LEU A 13 6.75 12.52 2.21
CA LEU A 13 5.56 11.82 2.72
C LEU A 13 5.89 10.45 3.33
N GLY A 14 7.09 9.92 3.13
CA GLY A 14 7.56 8.67 3.74
C GLY A 14 8.30 7.76 2.77
N PHE A 15 8.20 6.45 2.96
CA PHE A 15 8.85 5.44 2.12
C PHE A 15 8.11 4.10 2.16
N VAL A 16 8.39 3.24 1.17
CA VAL A 16 7.88 1.86 1.15
C VAL A 16 8.83 0.97 1.95
N ASP A 17 8.28 0.22 2.91
CA ASP A 17 9.02 -0.74 3.75
C ASP A 17 9.10 -2.13 3.11
N GLY A 18 8.09 -2.50 2.33
CA GLY A 18 8.05 -3.79 1.66
C GLY A 18 6.80 -4.00 0.81
N PHE A 19 6.73 -5.17 0.18
CA PHE A 19 5.59 -5.62 -0.59
C PHE A 19 5.60 -7.14 -0.77
N ASP A 20 4.41 -7.71 -0.95
CA ASP A 20 4.23 -9.13 -1.27
C ASP A 20 2.98 -9.35 -2.12
N MET A 21 2.85 -10.56 -2.67
CA MET A 21 1.61 -11.01 -3.29
C MET A 21 0.86 -11.91 -2.31
N GLY A 22 -0.23 -11.39 -1.73
CA GLY A 22 -1.05 -12.11 -0.78
C GLY A 22 -2.28 -12.74 -1.43
N LYS A 23 -2.71 -13.91 -0.94
CA LYS A 23 -4.01 -14.47 -1.30
C LYS A 23 -5.14 -13.61 -0.73
N THR A 24 -6.18 -13.40 -1.52
CA THR A 24 -7.44 -12.79 -1.05
C THR A 24 -8.29 -13.84 -0.33
N SER A 25 -9.23 -13.37 0.49
CA SER A 25 -10.18 -14.21 1.24
C SER A 25 -11.36 -14.75 0.41
N ASN A 26 -11.31 -14.59 -0.92
CA ASN A 26 -12.40 -15.01 -1.80
C ASN A 26 -12.45 -16.53 -1.97
N THR A 27 -13.66 -17.06 -2.23
CA THR A 27 -13.90 -18.49 -2.53
C THR A 27 -13.13 -18.97 -3.76
N VAL A 28 -12.87 -18.05 -4.70
CA VAL A 28 -11.98 -18.26 -5.84
C VAL A 28 -10.62 -17.65 -5.48
N ILE A 29 -9.55 -18.46 -5.61
CA ILE A 29 -8.18 -18.00 -5.35
C ILE A 29 -7.88 -16.80 -6.26
N GLN A 30 -7.67 -15.65 -5.63
CA GLN A 30 -7.18 -14.43 -6.28
C GLN A 30 -6.04 -13.89 -5.44
N TYR A 31 -5.11 -13.21 -6.10
CA TYR A 31 -3.96 -12.58 -5.45
C TYR A 31 -4.10 -11.06 -5.51
N ALA A 32 -3.60 -10.39 -4.48
CA ALA A 32 -3.49 -8.94 -4.42
C ALA A 32 -2.05 -8.53 -4.08
N LEU A 33 -1.59 -7.43 -4.67
CA LEU A 33 -0.34 -6.79 -4.30
C LEU A 33 -0.56 -6.06 -2.97
N ASN A 34 0.16 -6.49 -1.94
CA ASN A 34 0.22 -5.84 -0.65
C ASN A 34 1.39 -4.86 -0.65
N ILE A 35 1.15 -3.62 -0.24
CA ILE A 35 2.17 -2.57 -0.14
C ILE A 35 2.20 -2.05 1.29
N TYR A 36 3.38 -2.03 1.88
CA TYR A 36 3.61 -1.55 3.25
C TYR A 36 4.41 -0.26 3.19
N CYS A 37 3.91 0.81 3.78
CA CYS A 37 4.59 2.10 3.80
C CYS A 37 4.62 2.75 5.18
N HIS A 38 5.76 3.39 5.48
CA HIS A 38 5.83 4.40 6.53
C HIS A 38 5.38 5.71 5.94
N VAL A 39 4.48 6.41 6.63
CA VAL A 39 3.93 7.67 6.16
C VAL A 39 4.00 8.74 7.24
N VAL A 40 4.32 9.97 6.82
CA VAL A 40 4.31 11.16 7.68
C VAL A 40 2.88 11.69 7.81
N ASP A 41 2.19 11.82 6.68
CA ASP A 41 0.76 12.10 6.60
C ASP A 41 0.10 10.93 5.86
N GLU A 42 -0.79 10.23 6.55
CA GLU A 42 -1.44 9.04 6.04
C GLU A 42 -2.30 9.33 4.81
N LYS A 43 -3.13 10.38 4.85
CA LYS A 43 -4.04 10.70 3.76
C LYS A 43 -3.26 11.07 2.50
N LEU A 44 -2.26 11.92 2.63
CA LEU A 44 -1.42 12.35 1.50
C LEU A 44 -0.53 11.21 1.00
N GLY A 45 0.05 10.42 1.89
CA GLY A 45 0.88 9.26 1.54
C GLY A 45 0.10 8.23 0.74
N ILE A 46 -1.09 7.83 1.20
CA ILE A 46 -1.95 6.87 0.48
C ILE A 46 -2.40 7.43 -0.88
N GLN A 47 -2.71 8.73 -0.97
CA GLN A 47 -3.03 9.36 -2.26
C GLN A 47 -1.85 9.32 -3.25
N ALA A 48 -0.63 9.58 -2.78
CA ALA A 48 0.57 9.48 -3.60
C ALA A 48 0.80 8.05 -4.10
N VAL A 49 0.69 7.05 -3.22
CA VAL A 49 0.80 5.63 -3.62
C VAL A 49 -0.22 5.28 -4.71
N LYS A 50 -1.49 5.63 -4.51
CA LYS A 50 -2.56 5.36 -5.49
C LYS A 50 -2.30 6.05 -6.84
N ARG A 51 -1.76 7.27 -6.82
CA ARG A 51 -1.39 8.00 -8.03
C ARG A 51 -0.31 7.27 -8.81
N VAL A 52 0.79 6.89 -8.16
CA VAL A 52 1.89 6.17 -8.82
C VAL A 52 1.44 4.83 -9.38
N LEU A 53 0.63 4.06 -8.64
CA LEU A 53 0.09 2.79 -9.13
C LEU A 53 -0.72 2.96 -10.43
N ARG A 54 -1.55 4.02 -10.49
CA ARG A 54 -2.33 4.35 -11.68
C ARG A 54 -1.45 4.77 -12.86
N GLU A 55 -0.47 5.65 -12.62
CA GLU A 55 0.44 6.17 -13.66
C GLU A 55 1.39 5.09 -14.18
N SER A 56 1.85 4.19 -13.31
CA SER A 56 2.81 3.12 -13.62
C SER A 56 2.17 1.88 -14.24
N ARG A 57 0.84 1.88 -14.47
CA ARG A 57 0.07 0.73 -14.97
C ARG A 57 0.29 -0.57 -14.16
N LEU A 58 0.64 -0.43 -12.88
CA LEU A 58 0.61 -1.56 -11.95
C LEU A 58 -0.87 -1.95 -11.72
N ASP A 59 -1.15 -3.21 -11.40
CA ASP A 59 -2.52 -3.70 -11.23
C ASP A 59 -3.18 -3.08 -9.99
N TYR A 60 -3.67 -1.85 -10.16
CA TYR A 60 -4.36 -1.06 -9.15
C TYR A 60 -5.77 -1.61 -8.85
N THR A 61 -6.24 -2.61 -9.61
CA THR A 61 -7.53 -3.28 -9.39
C THR A 61 -7.43 -4.42 -8.37
N GLN A 62 -6.21 -4.85 -8.03
CA GLN A 62 -5.91 -5.90 -7.06
C GLN A 62 -4.78 -5.46 -6.10
N VAL A 63 -4.94 -4.30 -5.46
CA VAL A 63 -3.93 -3.77 -4.52
C VAL A 63 -4.52 -3.52 -3.15
N LYS A 64 -3.73 -3.79 -2.11
CA LYS A 64 -3.95 -3.35 -0.74
C LYS A 64 -2.76 -2.50 -0.29
N ILE A 65 -3.05 -1.39 0.39
CA ILE A 65 -2.04 -0.48 0.92
C ILE A 65 -2.25 -0.42 2.42
N ALA A 66 -1.25 -0.87 3.17
CA ALA A 66 -1.19 -0.74 4.60
C ALA A 66 -0.10 0.25 4.97
N SER A 67 -0.36 1.07 5.99
CA SER A 67 0.60 2.05 6.46
C SER A 67 0.76 2.00 7.97
N ARG A 68 1.88 2.56 8.43
CA ARG A 68 2.09 2.94 9.82
C ARG A 68 2.69 4.34 9.88
N ALA A 69 2.49 5.00 11.02
CA ALA A 69 3.09 6.30 11.25
C ALA A 69 4.63 6.20 11.28
N MET A 70 5.29 7.22 10.74
CA MET A 70 6.74 7.33 10.78
C MET A 70 7.26 7.23 12.23
N ASN A 71 8.32 6.44 12.44
CA ASN A 71 8.94 6.21 13.76
C ASN A 71 8.00 5.60 14.82
N CYS A 72 6.97 4.87 14.39
CA CYS A 72 6.05 4.16 15.28
C CYS A 72 6.20 2.64 15.12
N ASP A 73 6.37 1.93 16.23
CA ASP A 73 6.46 0.46 16.27
C ASP A 73 5.09 -0.25 16.29
N THR A 74 4.03 0.47 15.90
CA THR A 74 2.72 -0.14 15.72
C THR A 74 2.68 -1.04 14.50
N ALA A 75 1.79 -2.03 14.54
CA ALA A 75 1.47 -2.87 13.39
C ALA A 75 0.96 -2.02 12.20
N TYR A 76 1.13 -2.56 11.00
CA TYR A 76 0.56 -1.99 9.79
C TYR A 76 -0.97 -2.03 9.83
N VAL A 77 -1.60 -0.92 9.46
CA VAL A 77 -3.06 -0.79 9.37
C VAL A 77 -3.45 -0.68 7.90
N LEU A 78 -4.44 -1.46 7.48
CA LEU A 78 -4.99 -1.39 6.13
C LEU A 78 -5.70 -0.05 5.90
N GLN A 79 -5.18 0.75 4.98
CA GLN A 79 -5.73 2.07 4.63
C GLN A 79 -6.56 2.06 3.36
N TYR A 80 -6.20 1.19 2.43
CA TYR A 80 -6.88 1.10 1.15
C TYR A 80 -6.86 -0.33 0.62
N SER A 81 -7.99 -0.75 0.07
CA SER A 81 -8.06 -1.91 -0.80
C SER A 81 -8.89 -1.58 -2.03
N ALA A 82 -8.44 -2.08 -3.18
CA ALA A 82 -9.19 -2.00 -4.43
C ALA A 82 -10.50 -2.82 -4.39
N LYS A 83 -10.59 -3.81 -3.49
CA LYS A 83 -11.78 -4.66 -3.30
C LYS A 83 -12.37 -4.48 -1.91
N LYS A 84 -13.71 -4.43 -1.83
CA LYS A 84 -14.46 -4.11 -0.60
C LYS A 84 -14.31 -5.14 0.53
N ASP A 85 -13.96 -6.40 0.22
CA ASP A 85 -13.79 -7.48 1.19
C ASP A 85 -12.34 -7.97 1.25
N SER A 86 -11.51 -7.27 2.00
CA SER A 86 -10.13 -7.72 2.18
C SER A 86 -9.66 -7.49 3.59
N VAL A 87 -9.75 -8.55 4.38
CA VAL A 87 -9.01 -8.67 5.63
C VAL A 87 -7.52 -8.67 5.27
N PHE A 88 -6.74 -7.91 6.03
CA PHE A 88 -5.29 -7.95 6.00
C PHE A 88 -4.85 -8.91 7.11
N TYR A 89 -4.11 -9.96 6.76
CA TYR A 89 -3.42 -10.78 7.74
C TYR A 89 -1.97 -10.29 7.75
N VAL A 90 -1.57 -9.65 8.85
CA VAL A 90 -0.16 -9.31 9.13
C VAL A 90 0.46 -10.49 9.85
#